data_AF-A0AAD7EPS0-F1
#
_entry.id   AF-A0AAD7EPS0-F1
#
_cell.length_a   1.000
_cell.length_b   1.000
_cell.length_c   1.000
_cell.angle_alpha   90.00
_cell.angle_beta   90.00
_cell.angle_gamma   90.00
#
_symmetry.space_group_name_H-M   'P 1'
#
loop_
_entity.id
_entity.type
_entity.pdbx_description
1 polymer ?
#
loop_
_entity_poly.entity_id
_entity_poly.type
_entity_poly.pdbx_seq_one_letter_code
_entity_poly.pdbx_strand_id
1 'polypeptide(L)'
;DLYKLDKRVKETAPAYNFNAAGVLERNASKNKTYKVLNSVTLPLHIYFAILGAHLAAKSVAPTLYFWRYISHIETLALEYEWPAVLEYHTLFFNQRQEEMQAGVYAHWGSPDPDLLCVHVYPHKKAIQAVTKTAKRPTTSTSGDAPCRNFNAGKCDSPCAYKRPHTCSSPGCGKDHPLTQHK
;
A
#
# COMPACT_ATOMS: atom_id res chain seq x y z
N ASP A 1 -16.78 31.37 -2.50
CA ASP A 1 -15.43 31.21 -3.09
C ASP A 1 -14.68 30.00 -2.58
N LEU A 2 -15.06 28.82 -3.08
CA LEU A 2 -14.42 27.54 -2.78
C LEU A 2 -13.12 27.31 -3.57
N TYR A 3 -12.77 28.20 -4.51
CA TYR A 3 -11.55 28.10 -5.33
C TYR A 3 -10.25 28.44 -4.56
N LYS A 4 -10.34 28.81 -3.28
CA LYS A 4 -9.19 29.21 -2.45
C LYS A 4 -8.66 28.08 -1.56
N LEU A 5 -9.28 26.91 -1.58
CA LEU A 5 -8.88 25.75 -0.78
C LEU A 5 -8.22 24.70 -1.69
N ASP A 6 -6.95 24.93 -2.01
CA ASP A 6 -5.87 23.93 -2.12
C ASP A 6 -4.80 24.37 -3.14
N LYS A 7 -3.65 24.85 -2.64
CA LYS A 7 -2.48 25.20 -3.47
C LYS A 7 -1.70 23.98 -3.98
N ARG A 8 -2.12 22.75 -3.65
CA ARG A 8 -1.49 21.50 -4.10
C ARG A 8 -2.11 20.93 -5.37
N VAL A 9 -3.24 21.48 -5.83
CA VAL A 9 -3.81 21.16 -7.16
C VAL A 9 -3.15 22.08 -8.20
N LYS A 10 -1.84 21.88 -8.42
CA LYS A 10 -1.18 22.45 -9.59
C LYS A 10 -1.59 21.64 -10.82
N GLU A 11 -2.44 22.27 -11.63
CA GLU A 11 -2.64 22.02 -13.06
C GLU A 11 -2.91 20.57 -13.47
N THR A 12 -4.17 20.15 -13.33
CA THR A 12 -4.76 19.29 -14.37
C THR A 12 -6.09 19.90 -14.77
N ALA A 13 -6.31 20.03 -16.09
CA ALA A 13 -7.57 20.52 -16.64
C ALA A 13 -8.77 19.81 -15.98
N PRO A 14 -9.89 20.54 -15.76
CA PRO A 14 -11.09 19.96 -15.16
C PRO A 14 -11.53 18.75 -15.99
N ALA A 15 -11.80 17.63 -15.31
CA ALA A 15 -12.17 16.36 -15.95
C ALA A 15 -13.51 16.42 -16.70
N TYR A 16 -14.26 17.51 -16.47
CA TYR A 16 -15.55 17.78 -17.06
C TYR A 16 -15.57 19.21 -17.60
N ASN A 17 -16.16 19.40 -18.78
CA ASN A 17 -16.50 20.71 -19.32
C ASN A 17 -18.03 20.79 -19.49
N PHE A 18 -18.56 22.00 -19.53
CA PHE A 18 -19.91 22.23 -20.02
C PHE A 18 -19.82 22.56 -21.50
N ASN A 19 -20.61 21.88 -22.33
CA ASN A 19 -20.74 22.24 -23.72
C ASN A 19 -21.58 23.53 -23.87
N ALA A 20 -21.68 24.07 -25.08
CA ALA A 20 -22.46 25.28 -25.36
C ALA A 20 -23.96 25.15 -25.03
N ALA A 21 -24.46 23.92 -24.83
CA ALA A 21 -25.84 23.62 -24.43
C ALA A 21 -25.99 23.43 -22.90
N GLY A 22 -24.95 23.67 -22.11
CA GLY A 22 -24.99 23.50 -20.65
C GLY A 22 -25.00 22.04 -20.19
N VAL A 23 -24.67 21.10 -21.07
CA VAL A 23 -24.54 19.67 -20.72
C VAL A 23 -23.12 19.40 -20.25
N LEU A 24 -22.99 18.65 -19.15
CA LEU A 24 -21.71 18.24 -18.60
C LEU A 24 -21.12 17.13 -19.48
N GLU A 25 -20.08 17.45 -20.24
CA GLU A 25 -19.33 16.50 -21.05
C GLU A 25 -18.03 16.11 -20.34
N ARG A 26 -17.65 14.83 -20.47
CA ARG A 26 -16.39 14.30 -19.95
C ARG A 26 -15.31 14.58 -20.98
N ASN A 27 -14.27 15.33 -20.59
CA ASN A 27 -13.11 15.52 -21.44
C ASN A 27 -12.43 14.17 -21.69
N ALA A 28 -12.50 13.65 -22.93
CA ALA A 28 -11.84 12.42 -23.37
C ALA A 28 -10.31 12.58 -23.50
N SER A 29 -9.68 13.25 -22.53
CA SER A 29 -8.24 13.49 -22.51
C SER A 29 -7.57 12.59 -21.48
N LYS A 30 -6.89 11.57 -22.00
CA LYS A 30 -5.87 10.72 -21.37
C LYS A 30 -6.28 10.18 -20.00
N ASN A 31 -6.88 8.98 -20.00
CA ASN A 31 -7.02 8.05 -18.88
C ASN A 31 -6.31 8.53 -17.63
N LYS A 32 -7.01 9.33 -16.80
CA LYS A 32 -6.58 9.57 -15.42
C LYS A 32 -6.76 8.22 -14.74
N THR A 33 -5.78 7.33 -14.93
CA THR A 33 -5.65 6.08 -14.19
C THR A 33 -5.74 6.49 -12.73
N TYR A 34 -6.78 6.05 -12.04
CA TYR A 34 -6.92 6.24 -10.61
C TYR A 34 -5.70 5.60 -9.96
N LYS A 35 -4.64 6.39 -9.67
CA LYS A 35 -3.33 5.83 -9.30
C LYS A 35 -3.29 5.34 -7.86
N VAL A 36 -4.25 5.79 -7.04
CA VAL A 36 -4.31 5.53 -5.61
C VAL A 36 -5.76 5.34 -5.16
N LEU A 37 -5.97 4.55 -4.11
CA LEU A 37 -7.28 4.25 -3.55
C LEU A 37 -8.16 5.50 -3.35
N ASN A 38 -7.59 6.55 -2.76
CA ASN A 38 -8.31 7.80 -2.46
C ASN A 38 -8.85 8.51 -3.69
N SER A 39 -8.28 8.27 -4.87
CA SER A 39 -8.78 8.86 -6.11
C SER A 39 -10.13 8.28 -6.54
N VAL A 40 -10.50 7.10 -6.01
CA VAL A 40 -11.81 6.45 -6.21
C VAL A 40 -12.70 6.64 -4.98
N THR A 41 -12.19 6.36 -3.77
CA THR A 41 -13.03 6.36 -2.58
C THR A 41 -13.59 7.74 -2.26
N LEU A 42 -12.80 8.82 -2.37
CA LEU A 42 -13.31 10.17 -2.05
C LEU A 42 -14.48 10.60 -2.97
N PRO A 43 -14.40 10.46 -4.31
CA PRO A 43 -15.57 10.67 -5.17
C PRO A 43 -16.77 9.78 -4.82
N LEU A 44 -16.55 8.50 -4.49
CA LEU A 44 -17.63 7.58 -4.12
C LEU A 44 -18.34 8.02 -2.83
N HIS A 45 -17.60 8.47 -1.82
CA HIS A 45 -18.18 9.00 -0.59
C HIS A 45 -19.14 10.16 -0.90
N ILE A 46 -18.72 11.10 -1.74
CA ILE A 46 -19.54 12.26 -2.12
C ILE A 46 -20.76 11.80 -2.92
N TYR A 47 -20.56 10.93 -3.90
CA TYR A 47 -21.63 10.40 -4.75
C TYR A 47 -22.71 9.69 -3.92
N PHE A 48 -22.32 8.78 -3.03
CA PHE A 48 -23.27 8.04 -2.20
C PHE A 48 -23.86 8.88 -1.07
N ALA A 49 -23.18 9.91 -0.57
CA ALA A 49 -23.78 10.86 0.36
C ALA A 49 -24.92 11.64 -0.29
N ILE A 50 -24.73 12.13 -1.52
CA ILE A 50 -25.77 12.83 -2.29
C ILE A 50 -26.93 11.87 -2.57
N LEU A 51 -26.63 10.68 -3.10
CA LEU A 51 -27.65 9.68 -3.41
C LEU A 51 -28.42 9.23 -2.16
N GLY A 52 -27.71 8.99 -1.06
CA GLY A 52 -28.29 8.63 0.23
C GLY A 52 -29.24 9.70 0.75
N ALA A 53 -28.88 10.99 0.64
CA ALA A 53 -29.77 12.08 1.02
C ALA A 53 -31.06 12.11 0.19
N HIS A 54 -30.98 11.83 -1.12
CA HIS A 54 -32.15 11.73 -1.99
C HIS A 54 -33.04 10.51 -1.67
N LEU A 55 -32.45 9.41 -1.26
CA LEU A 55 -33.17 8.16 -0.95
C LEU A 55 -33.71 8.12 0.47
N ALA A 56 -33.14 8.89 1.40
CA ALA A 56 -33.46 8.85 2.83
C ALA A 56 -34.95 9.05 3.15
N ALA A 57 -35.67 9.83 2.33
CA ALA A 57 -37.11 10.03 2.49
C ALA A 57 -37.93 8.76 2.22
N LYS A 58 -37.39 7.81 1.45
CA LYS A 58 -38.03 6.53 1.10
C LYS A 58 -37.48 5.37 1.93
N SER A 59 -36.16 5.31 2.11
CA SER A 59 -35.48 4.28 2.90
C SER A 59 -34.03 4.66 3.16
N VAL A 60 -33.53 4.33 4.35
CA VAL A 60 -32.11 4.46 4.71
C VAL A 60 -31.28 3.22 4.35
N ALA A 61 -31.92 2.10 3.97
CA ALA A 61 -31.23 0.85 3.67
C ALA A 61 -30.19 0.96 2.53
N PRO A 62 -30.45 1.68 1.41
CA PRO A 62 -29.45 1.87 0.35
C PRO A 62 -28.13 2.47 0.83
N THR A 63 -28.20 3.41 1.77
CA THR A 63 -27.02 4.05 2.36
C THR A 63 -26.09 3.02 3.02
N LEU A 64 -26.65 2.04 3.74
CA LEU A 64 -25.85 0.97 4.34
C LEU A 64 -25.15 0.10 3.29
N TYR A 65 -25.81 -0.18 2.17
CA TYR A 65 -25.22 -0.94 1.06
C TYR A 65 -24.04 -0.20 0.43
N PHE A 66 -24.16 1.11 0.24
CA PHE A 66 -23.08 1.94 -0.28
C PHE A 66 -21.86 1.97 0.65
N TRP A 67 -22.07 2.08 1.96
CA TRP A 67 -20.98 2.03 2.93
C TRP A 67 -20.27 0.68 2.96
N ARG A 68 -21.03 -0.42 2.86
CA ARG A 68 -20.47 -1.77 2.74
C ARG A 68 -19.59 -1.89 1.49
N TYR A 69 -20.03 -1.34 0.37
CA TYR A 69 -19.27 -1.33 -0.86
C TYR A 69 -17.94 -0.57 -0.74
N ILE A 70 -17.96 0.66 -0.19
CA ILE A 70 -16.74 1.45 0.03
C ILE A 70 -15.76 0.66 0.91
N SER A 71 -16.22 0.16 2.05
CA SER A 71 -15.39 -0.61 2.99
C SER A 71 -14.82 -1.88 2.34
N HIS A 72 -15.59 -2.51 1.45
CA HIS A 72 -15.14 -3.66 0.70
C HIS A 72 -13.98 -3.31 -0.26
N ILE A 73 -14.07 -2.21 -1.03
CA ILE A 73 -12.96 -1.74 -1.87
C ILE A 73 -11.72 -1.45 -1.04
N GLU A 74 -11.88 -0.78 0.11
CA GLU A 74 -10.77 -0.46 1.00
C GLU A 74 -10.08 -1.73 1.50
N THR A 75 -10.84 -2.75 1.88
CA THR A 75 -10.32 -4.05 2.32
C THR A 75 -9.58 -4.77 1.19
N LEU A 76 -10.15 -4.81 -0.01
CA LEU A 76 -9.47 -5.38 -1.17
C LEU A 76 -8.16 -4.63 -1.47
N ALA A 77 -8.16 -3.30 -1.37
CA ALA A 77 -6.97 -2.49 -1.62
C ALA A 77 -5.88 -2.67 -0.56
N LEU A 78 -6.18 -3.22 0.62
CA LEU A 78 -5.17 -3.63 1.60
C LEU A 78 -4.49 -4.94 1.17
N GLU A 79 -5.25 -5.91 0.69
CA GLU A 79 -4.79 -7.28 0.44
C GLU A 79 -4.31 -7.55 -0.99
N TYR A 80 -4.84 -6.83 -1.98
CA TYR A 80 -4.65 -7.09 -3.40
C TYR A 80 -4.06 -5.88 -4.12
N GLU A 81 -3.36 -6.14 -5.22
CA GLU A 81 -2.74 -5.09 -6.04
C GLU A 81 -3.78 -4.09 -6.54
N TRP A 82 -3.48 -2.80 -6.40
CA TRP A 82 -4.44 -1.73 -6.68
C TRP A 82 -5.01 -1.74 -8.12
N PRO A 83 -4.23 -2.01 -9.19
CA PRO A 83 -4.77 -2.10 -10.54
C PRO A 83 -5.89 -3.15 -10.69
N ALA A 84 -5.75 -4.31 -10.04
CA ALA A 84 -6.75 -5.38 -10.05
C ALA A 84 -8.04 -4.96 -9.32
N VAL A 85 -7.89 -4.31 -8.16
CA VAL A 85 -9.03 -3.75 -7.40
C VAL A 85 -9.74 -2.66 -8.19
N LEU A 86 -9.00 -1.84 -8.94
CA LEU A 86 -9.56 -0.79 -9.78
C LEU A 86 -10.37 -1.37 -10.95
N GLU A 87 -9.89 -2.45 -11.57
CA GLU A 87 -10.62 -3.13 -12.64
C GLU A 87 -11.93 -3.75 -12.12
N TYR A 88 -11.87 -4.47 -10.99
CA TYR A 88 -13.05 -4.97 -10.30
C TYR A 88 -14.04 -3.86 -9.97
N HIS A 89 -13.56 -2.77 -9.36
CA HIS A 89 -14.38 -1.59 -9.05
C HIS A 89 -15.11 -1.06 -10.29
N THR A 90 -14.41 -0.93 -11.42
CA THR A 90 -14.96 -0.37 -12.65
C THR A 90 -16.09 -1.24 -13.19
N LEU A 91 -15.90 -2.56 -13.25
CA LEU A 91 -16.90 -3.50 -13.74
C LEU A 91 -18.10 -3.58 -12.79
N PHE A 92 -17.85 -3.76 -11.49
CA PHE A 92 -18.90 -3.84 -10.47
C PHE A 92 -19.73 -2.55 -10.43
N PHE A 93 -19.08 -1.39 -10.47
CA PHE A 93 -19.77 -0.10 -10.41
C PHE A 93 -20.70 0.09 -11.62
N ASN A 94 -20.26 -0.23 -12.83
CA ASN A 94 -21.08 -0.11 -14.03
C ASN A 94 -22.33 -1.00 -13.97
N GLN A 95 -22.16 -2.28 -13.61
CA GLN A 95 -23.29 -3.21 -13.45
C GLN A 95 -24.29 -2.72 -12.40
N ARG A 96 -23.79 -2.26 -11.25
CA ARG A 96 -24.65 -1.76 -10.17
C ARG A 96 -25.31 -0.42 -10.50
N GLN A 97 -24.73 0.40 -11.38
CA GLN A 97 -25.40 1.59 -11.89
C GLN A 97 -26.59 1.26 -12.78
N GLU A 98 -26.49 0.24 -13.64
CA GLU A 98 -27.61 -0.22 -14.46
C GLU A 98 -28.77 -0.72 -13.58
N GLU A 99 -28.47 -1.54 -12.57
CA GLU A 99 -29.46 -2.00 -11.59
C GLU A 99 -30.09 -0.84 -10.80
N MET A 100 -29.28 0.17 -10.45
CA MET A 100 -29.76 1.36 -9.76
C MET A 100 -30.75 2.16 -10.61
N GLN A 101 -30.57 2.21 -11.94
CA GLN A 101 -31.55 2.85 -12.84
C GLN A 101 -32.90 2.12 -12.83
N ALA A 102 -32.90 0.81 -12.57
CA ALA A 102 -34.10 0.01 -12.34
C ALA A 102 -34.62 0.08 -10.89
N GLY A 103 -34.00 0.89 -10.02
CA GLY A 103 -34.38 1.05 -8.61
C GLY A 103 -33.91 -0.09 -7.69
N VAL A 104 -32.99 -0.94 -8.14
CA VAL A 104 -32.44 -2.06 -7.37
C VAL A 104 -31.15 -1.61 -6.68
N TYR A 105 -31.17 -1.51 -5.35
CA TYR A 105 -30.04 -1.03 -4.55
C TYR A 105 -29.36 -2.11 -3.72
N ALA A 106 -30.02 -3.24 -3.46
CA ALA A 106 -29.57 -4.25 -2.50
C ALA A 106 -28.21 -4.87 -2.86
N HIS A 107 -27.93 -5.02 -4.16
CA HIS A 107 -26.71 -5.67 -4.63
C HIS A 107 -25.44 -4.81 -4.48
N TRP A 108 -25.56 -3.51 -4.17
CA TRP A 108 -24.38 -2.69 -3.84
C TRP A 108 -23.64 -3.24 -2.60
N GLY A 109 -24.37 -3.78 -1.64
CA GLY A 109 -23.80 -4.26 -0.38
C GLY A 109 -23.24 -5.68 -0.44
N SER A 110 -23.26 -6.32 -1.61
CA SER A 110 -22.86 -7.72 -1.81
C SER A 110 -21.73 -7.79 -2.85
N PRO A 111 -20.54 -8.30 -2.47
CA PRO A 111 -19.47 -8.53 -3.43
C PRO A 111 -19.89 -9.49 -4.54
N ASP A 112 -19.32 -9.29 -5.73
CA ASP A 112 -19.54 -10.20 -6.86
C ASP A 112 -18.44 -11.29 -6.86
N PRO A 113 -18.76 -12.54 -6.51
CA PRO A 113 -17.75 -13.59 -6.36
C PRO A 113 -17.08 -13.96 -7.69
N ASP A 114 -17.79 -13.86 -8.81
CA ASP A 114 -17.27 -14.20 -10.13
C ASP A 114 -16.26 -13.13 -10.58
N LEU A 115 -16.61 -11.85 -10.42
CA LEU A 115 -15.68 -10.76 -10.71
C LEU A 115 -14.46 -10.79 -9.78
N LEU A 116 -14.63 -11.12 -8.50
CA LEU A 116 -13.51 -11.26 -7.56
C LEU A 116 -12.56 -12.40 -7.96
N CYS A 117 -13.11 -13.55 -8.36
CA CYS A 117 -12.35 -14.71 -8.79
C CYS A 117 -11.51 -14.42 -10.03
N VAL A 118 -12.11 -13.72 -11.01
CA VAL A 118 -11.44 -13.41 -12.28
C VAL A 118 -10.41 -12.29 -12.13
N HIS A 119 -10.77 -11.20 -11.44
CA HIS A 119 -9.97 -9.97 -11.49
C HIS A 119 -9.13 -9.69 -10.24
N VAL A 120 -9.51 -10.18 -9.05
CA VAL A 120 -8.88 -9.74 -7.79
C VAL A 120 -8.01 -10.83 -7.18
N TYR A 121 -8.57 -12.02 -6.97
CA TYR A 121 -7.89 -13.10 -6.25
C TYR A 121 -6.54 -13.54 -6.86
N PRO A 122 -6.32 -13.53 -8.18
CA PRO A 122 -5.02 -13.82 -8.78
C PRO A 122 -3.92 -12.81 -8.42
N HIS A 123 -4.29 -11.61 -7.94
CA HIS A 123 -3.39 -10.47 -7.73
C HIS A 123 -3.20 -10.14 -6.25
N LYS A 124 -3.16 -11.17 -5.39
CA LYS A 124 -2.87 -10.98 -3.97
C LYS A 124 -1.48 -10.37 -3.81
N LYS A 125 -1.36 -9.33 -3.00
CA LYS A 125 -0.05 -8.74 -2.68
C LYS A 125 0.83 -9.82 -2.09
N ALA A 126 2.09 -9.85 -2.50
CA ALA A 126 3.08 -10.61 -1.76
C ALA A 126 3.06 -10.10 -0.32
N ILE A 127 2.75 -10.97 0.64
CA ILE A 127 3.10 -10.71 2.03
C ILE A 127 4.61 -10.47 1.94
N GLN A 128 5.05 -9.24 2.19
CA GLN A 128 6.43 -9.04 2.58
C GLN A 128 6.55 -9.87 3.85
N ALA A 129 6.95 -11.12 3.69
CA ALA A 129 7.51 -11.86 4.77
C ALA A 129 8.60 -10.92 5.24
N VAL A 130 8.37 -10.29 6.39
CA VAL A 130 9.48 -9.91 7.24
C VAL A 130 10.09 -11.26 7.58
N THR A 131 10.87 -11.80 6.66
CA THR A 131 11.99 -12.63 7.00
C THR A 131 12.75 -11.74 7.95
N LYS A 132 12.47 -11.90 9.24
CA LYS A 132 13.46 -11.75 10.29
C LYS A 132 14.54 -12.82 10.02
N THR A 133 15.13 -12.84 8.82
CA THR A 133 16.57 -13.02 8.73
C THR A 133 17.08 -11.83 9.51
N ALA A 134 17.35 -12.06 10.80
CA ALA A 134 18.21 -11.20 11.57
C ALA A 134 19.48 -11.05 10.73
N LYS A 135 19.55 -10.00 9.91
CA LYS A 135 20.79 -9.48 9.39
C LYS A 135 21.50 -8.98 10.63
N ARG A 136 22.24 -9.91 11.25
CA ARG A 136 23.31 -9.60 12.19
C ARG A 136 24.06 -8.41 11.57
N PRO A 137 24.24 -7.30 12.28
CA PRO A 137 24.84 -6.11 11.71
C PRO A 137 26.17 -6.54 11.09
N THR A 138 26.28 -6.41 9.77
CA THR A 138 27.55 -6.44 9.07
C THR A 138 28.31 -5.21 9.53
N THR A 139 28.97 -5.32 10.68
CA THR A 139 30.10 -4.49 11.00
C THR A 139 31.10 -4.68 9.86
N SER A 140 31.29 -3.61 9.09
CA SER A 140 32.45 -3.41 8.24
C SER A 140 33.66 -4.02 8.93
N THR A 141 34.16 -5.11 8.36
CA THR A 141 35.41 -5.69 8.80
C THR A 141 36.50 -4.79 8.22
N SER A 142 36.84 -3.75 8.95
CA SER A 142 38.18 -3.21 8.91
C SER A 142 39.14 -4.37 9.18
N GLY A 143 40.00 -4.68 8.21
CA GLY A 143 41.02 -5.73 8.31
C GLY A 143 42.03 -5.52 9.43
N ASP A 144 42.00 -4.36 10.08
CA ASP A 144 42.95 -3.95 11.11
C ASP A 144 42.51 -4.30 12.54
N ALA A 145 41.27 -4.76 12.74
CA ALA A 145 40.78 -5.05 14.09
C ALA A 145 41.32 -6.41 14.60
N PRO A 146 41.91 -6.46 15.83
CA PRO A 146 42.41 -7.69 16.43
C PRO A 146 41.39 -8.83 16.45
N CYS A 147 41.86 -10.06 16.25
CA CYS A 147 41.02 -11.25 16.24
C CYS A 147 40.37 -11.46 17.61
N ARG A 148 39.04 -11.38 17.68
CA ARG A 148 38.29 -11.60 18.93
C ARG A 148 38.38 -13.05 19.41
N ASN A 149 38.39 -14.01 18.49
CA ASN A 149 38.52 -15.43 18.84
C ASN A 149 39.91 -15.75 19.39
N PHE A 150 40.95 -15.11 18.86
CA PHE A 150 42.30 -15.18 19.43
C PHE A 150 42.31 -14.64 20.85
N ASN A 151 41.77 -13.44 21.08
CA ASN A 151 41.70 -12.86 22.43
C ASN A 151 40.88 -13.70 23.42
N ALA A 152 39.95 -14.52 22.94
CA ALA A 152 39.20 -15.49 23.73
C ALA A 152 39.90 -16.85 23.92
N GLY A 153 41.10 -17.05 23.36
CA GLY A 153 41.86 -18.31 23.41
C GLY A 153 41.30 -19.43 22.52
N LYS A 154 40.45 -19.08 21.53
CA LYS A 154 39.67 -20.03 20.70
C LYS A 154 39.98 -19.92 19.21
N CYS A 155 41.15 -19.40 18.84
CA CYS A 155 41.56 -19.28 17.44
C CYS A 155 42.92 -19.92 17.23
N ASP A 156 42.98 -20.82 16.25
CA ASP A 156 44.23 -21.42 15.79
C ASP A 156 44.99 -20.46 14.85
N SER A 157 46.31 -20.63 14.77
CA SER A 157 47.19 -19.86 13.87
C SER A 157 47.55 -20.70 12.64
N PRO A 158 47.35 -20.21 11.40
CA PRO A 158 46.89 -18.87 11.03
C PRO A 158 45.36 -18.67 11.13
N CYS A 159 44.94 -17.43 11.43
CA CYS A 159 43.52 -17.08 11.56
C CYS A 159 42.75 -17.34 10.25
N ALA A 160 41.65 -18.11 10.33
CA ALA A 160 40.76 -18.35 9.19
C ALA A 160 40.19 -17.06 8.57
N TYR A 161 40.06 -16.00 9.37
CA TYR A 161 39.57 -14.68 8.94
C TYR A 161 40.70 -13.68 8.61
N LYS A 162 41.96 -14.13 8.59
CA LYS A 162 43.15 -13.30 8.31
C LYS A 162 43.24 -12.04 9.18
N ARG A 163 42.74 -12.11 10.42
CA ARG A 163 42.79 -10.99 11.38
C ARG A 163 44.07 -11.06 12.23
N PRO A 164 44.63 -9.92 12.64
CA PRO A 164 45.84 -9.89 13.47
C PRO A 164 45.59 -10.54 14.84
N HIS A 165 46.52 -11.39 15.27
CA HIS A 165 46.51 -12.06 16.58
C HIS A 165 47.21 -11.20 17.64
N THR A 166 46.67 -10.01 17.89
CA THR A 166 47.19 -9.06 18.88
C THR A 166 46.23 -8.95 20.08
N CYS A 167 46.80 -8.71 21.26
CA CYS A 167 46.04 -8.54 22.50
C CYS A 167 45.20 -7.24 22.44
N SER A 168 43.91 -7.35 22.76
CA SER A 168 42.99 -6.20 22.79
C SER A 168 43.00 -5.41 24.11
N SER A 169 43.86 -5.76 25.07
CA SER A 169 43.96 -5.01 26.34
C SER A 169 44.54 -3.61 26.10
N PRO A 170 43.95 -2.53 26.66
CA PRO A 170 44.48 -1.18 26.55
C PRO A 170 45.96 -1.14 27.00
N GLY A 171 46.86 -0.72 26.10
CA GLY A 171 48.29 -0.58 26.39
C GLY A 171 49.16 -1.85 26.32
N CYS A 172 48.60 -3.02 25.96
CA CYS A 172 49.39 -4.25 25.83
C CYS A 172 50.02 -4.42 24.43
N GLY A 173 49.20 -4.53 23.38
CA GLY A 173 49.67 -4.64 21.99
C GLY A 173 50.52 -5.87 21.65
N LYS A 174 50.64 -6.87 22.53
CA LYS A 174 51.47 -8.07 22.33
C LYS A 174 50.71 -9.25 21.70
N ASP A 175 51.45 -10.21 21.16
CA ASP A 175 50.91 -11.42 20.49
C ASP A 175 50.53 -12.52 21.48
N HIS A 176 49.67 -12.20 22.44
CA HIS A 176 49.07 -13.18 23.34
C HIS A 176 47.58 -12.88 23.55
N PRO A 177 46.77 -13.88 23.92
CA PRO A 177 45.34 -13.67 24.11
C PRO A 177 45.06 -12.84 25.38
N LEU A 178 43.97 -12.06 25.35
CA LEU A 178 43.50 -11.26 26.49
C LEU A 178 43.30 -12.11 27.76
N THR A 179 42.96 -13.39 27.61
CA THR A 179 42.78 -14.33 28.73
C THR A 179 44.02 -14.51 29.60
N GLN A 180 45.20 -14.10 29.14
CA GLN A 180 46.44 -14.12 29.94
C GLN A 180 46.62 -12.91 30.86
N HIS A 181 45.76 -11.89 30.78
CA HIS A 181 45.74 -10.76 31.72
C HIS A 181 44.87 -11.02 32.97
N LYS A 182 44.67 -12.29 33.35
CA LYS A 182 43.93 -12.67 34.56
C LYS A 182 44.75 -12.43 35.82
#